data_AF-A0A2G9T897-F1
#
_entry.id   AF-A0A2G9T897-F1
#
_cell.length_a   1.000
_cell.length_b   1.000
_cell.length_c   1.000
_cell.angle_alpha   90.00
_cell.angle_beta   90.00
_cell.angle_gamma   90.00
#
_symmetry.space_group_name_H-M   'P 1'
#
loop_
_entity.id
_entity.type
_entity.pdbx_description
1 polymer ?
#
loop_
_entity_poly.entity_id
_entity_poly.type
_entity_poly.pdbx_seq_one_letter_code
_entity_poly.pdbx_strand_id
1 'polypeptide(L)'
;MATLAEQRYGLSLIDGMLPNCSIGQSLDVVKVMRSLGEFVTNFNYCLNQQLFIEKMSLNRTLRVLTAEHMADSMRTHGLGVLNTSVNITYQ
;
A
#
# COMPACT_ATOMS: atom_id res chain seq x y z
N MET A 1 -1.77 0.71 -23.80
CA MET A 1 -2.43 2.03 -24.00
C MET A 1 -1.43 3.16 -24.22
N ALA A 2 -0.24 3.17 -23.59
CA ALA A 2 0.79 4.18 -23.83
C ALA A 2 1.26 4.26 -25.31
N THR A 3 1.49 3.11 -25.94
CA THR A 3 1.91 3.00 -27.36
C THR A 3 0.89 3.58 -28.35
N LEU A 4 -0.41 3.45 -28.06
CA LEU A 4 -1.47 3.99 -28.91
C LEU A 4 -1.55 5.53 -28.80
N ALA A 5 -1.30 6.07 -27.62
CA ALA A 5 -1.32 7.50 -27.37
C ALA A 5 -0.10 8.21 -28.00
N GLU A 6 1.07 7.55 -28.01
CA GLU A 6 2.24 8.02 -28.73
C GLU A 6 1.99 8.05 -30.25
N GLN A 7 1.43 6.96 -30.82
CA GLN A 7 1.11 6.90 -32.25
C GLN A 7 0.04 7.88 -32.72
N ARG A 8 -1.00 8.11 -31.91
CA ARG A 8 -2.15 8.96 -32.30
C ARG A 8 -2.00 10.43 -31.91
N TYR A 9 -1.29 10.73 -30.83
CA TYR A 9 -1.26 12.06 -30.23
C TYR A 9 0.15 12.61 -29.98
N GLY A 10 1.22 11.87 -30.31
CA GLY A 10 2.61 12.31 -30.12
C GLY A 10 2.98 12.51 -28.64
N LEU A 11 2.18 11.96 -27.72
CA LEU A 11 2.39 12.10 -26.29
C LEU A 11 3.30 10.97 -25.80
N SER A 12 4.49 11.34 -25.35
CA SER A 12 5.39 10.46 -24.59
C SER A 12 4.81 10.27 -23.18
N LEU A 13 4.10 9.16 -22.98
CA LEU A 13 3.71 8.75 -21.64
C LEU A 13 4.90 8.04 -20.98
N ILE A 14 5.20 8.45 -19.74
CA ILE A 14 6.10 7.70 -18.87
C ILE A 14 5.49 6.30 -18.73
N ASP A 15 6.27 5.27 -19.03
CA ASP A 15 5.82 3.87 -19.02
C ASP A 15 5.42 3.44 -17.60
N GLY A 16 4.19 3.77 -17.23
CA GLY A 16 3.54 3.46 -15.95
C GLY A 16 3.13 1.99 -15.86
N MET A 17 3.94 1.09 -16.42
CA MET A 17 3.79 -0.34 -16.25
C MET A 17 4.23 -0.67 -14.81
N LEU A 18 3.32 -0.38 -13.88
CA LEU A 18 3.31 -1.04 -12.58
C LEU A 18 3.20 -2.53 -12.88
N PRO A 19 4.11 -3.37 -12.36
CA PRO A 19 4.03 -4.80 -12.56
C PRO A 19 2.65 -5.27 -12.11
N ASN A 20 1.97 -5.96 -13.01
CA ASN A 20 0.68 -6.62 -12.83
C ASN A 20 0.76 -7.83 -11.86
N CYS A 21 1.92 -8.05 -11.24
CA CYS A 21 2.14 -9.05 -10.21
C CYS A 21 2.34 -8.36 -8.86
N SER A 22 1.48 -8.69 -7.89
CA SER A 22 1.79 -8.46 -6.49
C SER A 22 2.91 -9.40 -6.09
N ILE A 23 4.15 -8.94 -6.12
CA ILE A 23 5.25 -9.65 -5.46
C ILE A 23 4.89 -9.65 -3.97
N GLY A 24 4.74 -10.82 -3.37
CA GLY A 24 4.33 -11.02 -1.97
C GLY A 24 5.38 -10.53 -0.96
N GLN A 25 5.75 -9.25 -1.02
CA GLN A 25 6.48 -8.59 0.04
C GLN A 25 5.49 -8.28 1.15
N SER A 26 5.55 -9.08 2.20
CA SER A 26 4.80 -8.87 3.42
C SER A 26 5.19 -7.52 4.01
N LEU A 27 4.26 -6.56 4.01
CA LEU A 27 4.46 -5.28 4.69
C LEU A 27 4.44 -5.54 6.20
N ASP A 28 5.48 -5.10 6.92
CA ASP A 28 5.52 -5.21 8.37
C ASP A 28 4.47 -4.29 9.00
N VAL A 29 3.35 -4.90 9.40
CA VAL A 29 2.21 -4.25 10.01
C VAL A 29 2.58 -3.59 11.34
N VAL A 30 3.51 -4.15 12.12
CA VAL A 30 3.92 -3.54 13.40
C VAL A 30 4.58 -2.20 13.14
N LYS A 31 5.40 -2.11 12.08
CA LYS A 31 6.02 -0.86 11.65
C LYS A 31 4.98 0.16 11.16
N VAL A 32 3.98 -0.30 10.41
CA VAL A 32 2.86 0.55 9.96
C VAL A 32 2.08 1.12 11.15
N MET A 33 1.74 0.28 12.13
CA MET A 33 0.96 0.66 13.31
C MET A 33 1.71 1.61 14.25
N ARG A 34 3.05 1.48 14.34
CA ARG A 34 3.90 2.41 15.09
C ARG A 34 3.98 3.80 14.44
N SER A 35 3.85 3.89 13.12
CA SER A 35 3.94 5.14 12.35
C SER A 35 2.65 5.40 11.57
N LEU A 36 1.52 5.45 12.30
CA LEU A 36 0.20 5.56 11.68
C LEU A 36 0.04 6.89 10.90
N GLY A 37 0.67 7.98 11.37
CA GLY A 37 0.65 9.28 10.70
C GLY A 37 1.30 9.27 9.32
N GLU A 38 2.46 8.60 9.19
CA GLU A 38 3.11 8.41 7.88
C GLU A 38 2.28 7.49 6.99
N PHE A 39 1.63 6.48 7.56
CA PHE A 39 0.76 5.58 6.81
C PHE A 39 -0.43 6.32 6.20
N VAL A 40 -1.16 7.12 6.98
CA VAL A 40 -2.30 7.93 6.48
C VAL A 40 -1.86 8.94 5.42
N THR A 41 -0.67 9.52 5.58
CA THR A 41 -0.14 10.50 4.62
C THR A 41 0.26 9.85 3.30
N ASN A 42 0.85 8.65 3.34
CA ASN A 42 1.48 8.02 2.17
C ASN A 42 0.65 6.93 1.49
N PHE A 43 -0.46 6.48 2.08
CA PHE A 43 -1.31 5.43 1.51
C PHE A 43 -2.70 5.95 1.13
N ASN A 44 -3.29 5.36 0.10
CA ASN A 44 -4.68 5.54 -0.31
C ASN A 44 -5.44 4.24 -0.10
N TYR A 45 -6.69 4.35 0.34
CA TYR A 45 -7.58 3.20 0.46
C TYR A 45 -8.39 2.99 -0.83
N CYS A 46 -8.26 1.81 -1.42
CA CYS A 46 -9.09 1.38 -2.54
C CYS A 46 -10.29 0.62 -1.98
N LEU A 47 -11.44 1.29 -1.90
CA LEU A 47 -12.69 0.68 -1.39
C LEU A 47 -13.09 -0.57 -2.19
N ASN A 48 -12.92 -0.53 -3.52
CA ASN A 48 -13.33 -1.62 -4.42
C ASN A 48 -12.57 -2.92 -4.17
N GLN A 49 -11.29 -2.82 -3.84
CA GLN A 49 -10.40 -3.97 -3.63
C GLN A 49 -10.08 -4.20 -2.14
N GLN A 50 -10.65 -3.37 -1.25
CA GLN A 50 -10.44 -3.41 0.20
C GLN A 50 -8.96 -3.46 0.60
N LEU A 51 -8.13 -2.66 -0.05
CA LEU A 51 -6.68 -2.64 0.19
C LEU A 51 -6.16 -1.20 0.26
N PHE A 52 -5.04 -1.03 0.96
CA PHE A 52 -4.30 0.22 0.97
C PHE A 52 -3.14 0.12 -0.01
N ILE A 53 -2.94 1.15 -0.82
CA ILE A 53 -1.85 1.26 -1.80
C ILE A 53 -1.04 2.50 -1.49
N GLU A 54 0.27 2.38 -1.53
CA GLU A 54 1.19 3.52 -1.46
C GLU A 54 0.94 4.52 -2.61
N LYS A 55 0.88 5.82 -2.30
CA LYS A 55 0.61 6.90 -3.25
C LYS A 55 1.74 7.07 -4.27
N MET A 56 2.97 7.00 -3.79
CA MET A 56 4.18 7.17 -4.58
C MET A 56 5.29 6.32 -3.99
N SER A 57 6.01 5.61 -4.84
CA SER A 57 7.19 4.83 -4.47
C SER A 57 8.38 5.33 -5.27
N LEU A 58 9.56 5.32 -4.65
CA LEU A 58 10.82 5.57 -5.34
C LEU A 58 11.20 4.40 -6.26
N ASN A 59 10.66 3.22 -5.96
CA ASN A 59 10.89 1.99 -6.70
C ASN A 59 9.76 1.77 -7.72
N ARG A 60 10.01 0.91 -8.72
CA ARG A 60 8.97 0.50 -9.71
C ARG A 60 7.90 -0.43 -9.12
N THR A 61 7.80 -0.52 -7.80
CA THR A 61 6.82 -1.33 -7.08
C THR A 61 6.12 -0.47 -6.03
N LEU A 62 4.80 -0.63 -5.90
CA LEU A 62 4.01 0.00 -4.85
C LEU A 62 3.79 -0.99 -3.72
N ARG A 63 3.90 -0.53 -2.49
CA ARG A 63 3.54 -1.35 -1.33
C ARG A 63 2.02 -1.41 -1.18
N VAL A 64 1.53 -2.60 -0.86
CA VAL A 64 0.11 -2.87 -0.66
C VAL A 64 -0.11 -3.51 0.71
N LEU A 65 -1.16 -3.06 1.40
CA LEU A 65 -1.60 -3.62 2.66
C LEU A 65 -3.02 -4.14 2.53
N THR A 66 -3.20 -5.44 2.77
CA THR A 66 -4.49 -6.14 2.72
C THR A 66 -4.90 -6.61 4.11
N ALA A 67 -6.16 -7.04 4.24
CA ALA A 67 -6.65 -7.66 5.46
C ALA A 67 -5.89 -8.96 5.82
N GLU A 68 -5.36 -9.69 4.84
CA GLU A 68 -4.55 -10.89 5.06
C GLU A 68 -3.25 -10.56 5.79
N HIS A 69 -2.53 -9.51 5.35
CA HIS A 69 -1.34 -9.03 6.04
C HIS A 69 -1.66 -8.61 7.49
N MET A 70 -2.82 -8.00 7.74
CA MET A 70 -3.29 -7.71 9.12
C MET A 70 -3.51 -8.98 9.93
N ALA A 71 -4.20 -9.96 9.37
CA ALA A 71 -4.50 -11.22 10.03
C ALA A 71 -3.22 -12.00 10.37
N ASP A 72 -2.24 -12.01 9.47
CA ASP A 72 -0.95 -12.64 9.69
C ASP A 72 -0.17 -11.94 10.82
N SER A 73 -0.16 -10.61 10.84
CA SER A 73 0.45 -9.86 11.93
C SER A 73 -0.23 -10.10 13.28
N MET A 74 -1.55 -10.21 13.31
CA MET A 74 -2.28 -10.58 14.53
C MET A 74 -1.92 -11.99 14.99
N ARG A 75 -1.70 -12.92 14.05
CA ARG A 75 -1.31 -14.31 14.37
C ARG A 75 0.12 -14.37 14.93
N THR A 76 1.04 -13.54 14.44
CA THR A 76 2.44 -13.55 14.87
C THR A 76 2.72 -12.67 16.09
N HIS A 77 2.11 -11.49 16.18
CA HIS A 77 2.38 -10.49 17.22
C HIS A 77 1.23 -10.32 18.22
N GLY A 78 0.12 -11.03 18.03
CA GLY A 78 -1.05 -10.97 18.90
C GLY A 78 -1.86 -9.68 18.76
N LEU A 79 -2.90 -9.57 19.60
CA LEU A 79 -3.81 -8.41 19.60
C LEU A 79 -3.17 -7.09 20.07
N GLY A 80 -1.99 -7.14 20.67
CA GLY A 80 -1.28 -5.97 21.20
C GLY A 80 -0.96 -4.93 20.13
N VAL A 81 -0.82 -5.37 18.87
CA VAL A 81 -0.65 -4.48 17.71
C VAL A 81 -1.86 -3.57 17.52
N LEU A 82 -3.07 -4.11 17.66
CA LEU A 82 -4.31 -3.33 17.52
C LEU A 82 -4.53 -2.38 18.70
N ASN A 83 -4.32 -2.85 19.93
CA ASN A 83 -4.49 -2.02 21.13
C ASN A 83 -3.60 -0.78 21.10
N THR A 84 -2.36 -0.94 20.63
CA THR A 84 -1.42 0.18 20.51
C THR A 84 -1.90 1.18 19.46
N SER A 85 -2.39 0.72 18.29
CA SER A 85 -2.91 1.60 17.24
C SER A 85 -4.15 2.36 17.67
N VAL A 86 -5.08 1.68 18.36
CA VAL A 86 -6.29 2.31 18.90
C VAL A 86 -5.90 3.39 19.91
N ASN A 87 -4.98 3.09 20.83
CA ASN A 87 -4.51 4.08 21.80
C ASN A 87 -3.89 5.31 21.12
N ILE A 88 -3.05 5.13 20.09
CA ILE A 88 -2.44 6.25 19.34
C ILE A 88 -3.49 7.09 18.60
N THR A 89 -4.56 6.47 18.09
CA THR A 89 -5.57 7.16 17.28
C THR A 89 -6.49 8.04 18.11
N TYR A 90 -6.74 7.66 19.37
CA TYR A 90 -7.70 8.34 20.25
C TYR A 90 -7.05 9.14 21.39
N GLN A 91 -5.72 9.29 21.37
CA GLN A 91 -4.98 10.17 22.28
C GLN A 91 -5.01 11.62 21.78
#